data_AF-A0A3N5DUN9-F1
#
_entry.id   AF-A0A3N5DUN9-F1
#
_cell.length_a   1.000
_cell.length_b   1.000
_cell.length_c   1.000
_cell.angle_alpha   90.00
_cell.angle_beta   90.00
_cell.angle_gamma   90.00
#
_symmetry.space_group_name_H-M   'P 1'
#
loop_
_entity.id
_entity.type
_entity.pdbx_description
1 polymer ?
#
loop_
_entity_poly.entity_id
_entity_poly.type
_entity_poly.pdbx_seq_one_letter_code
_entity_poly.pdbx_strand_id
1 'polypeptide(L)'
;MISKLKKRFGPLCTGIKVNYEKEFENSPLKSLRFCEAVNDSFHIPLLFNPQNLSCLGSKRSLGILRNDNDLMQHISQESQVIPKTVKYVLDDTPIFDTPVNNVLLGISEELEKEVQPDMYIMYMEPKDVLDLMREYTQKFNKFPTIKPYTFLSVCGNIFVRTYKYDVMSISYGCPESRKYGGVKDNLVVVGIPYSKCLQLFS
;
A
#
# COMPACT_ATOMS: atom_id res chain seq x y z
N MET A 1 1.30 8.91 16.36
CA MET A 1 1.34 7.46 16.06
C MET A 1 2.51 7.10 15.15
N ILE A 2 2.75 7.81 14.04
CA ILE A 2 3.88 7.53 13.12
C ILE A 2 5.23 7.35 13.83
N SER A 3 5.55 8.19 14.82
CA SER A 3 6.81 8.10 15.57
C SER A 3 6.93 6.83 16.41
N LYS A 4 5.82 6.32 16.96
CA LYS A 4 5.79 5.02 17.67
C LYS A 4 6.10 3.88 16.71
N LEU A 5 5.48 3.88 15.53
CA LEU A 5 5.70 2.88 14.49
C LEU A 5 7.15 2.93 13.97
N LYS A 6 7.66 4.12 13.64
CA LYS A 6 9.05 4.28 13.16
C LYS A 6 10.09 3.88 14.21
N LYS A 7 9.85 4.20 15.49
CA LYS A 7 10.72 3.76 16.59
C LYS A 7 10.77 2.24 16.73
N ARG A 8 9.66 1.55 16.44
CA ARG A 8 9.54 0.10 16.63
C ARG A 8 9.99 -0.70 15.40
N PHE A 9 9.58 -0.29 14.21
CA PHE A 9 9.74 -1.07 12.97
C PHE A 9 10.70 -0.43 11.96
N GLY A 10 11.32 0.70 12.32
CA GLY A 10 12.27 1.40 11.47
C GLY A 10 11.66 2.51 10.61
N PRO A 11 12.51 3.24 9.87
CA PRO A 11 12.12 4.50 9.22
C PRO A 11 11.22 4.32 7.98
N LEU A 12 11.15 3.10 7.42
CA LEU A 12 10.36 2.77 6.24
C LEU A 12 8.88 2.56 6.62
N CYS A 13 8.27 3.63 7.10
CA CYS A 13 6.88 3.70 7.52
C CYS A 13 6.29 5.03 7.05
N THR A 14 5.14 4.95 6.39
CA THR A 14 4.42 6.11 5.86
C THR A 14 2.97 6.09 6.31
N GLY A 15 2.49 7.22 6.84
CA GLY A 15 1.07 7.45 7.08
C GLY A 15 0.40 7.91 5.79
N ILE A 16 -0.82 7.42 5.54
CA ILE A 16 -1.55 7.65 4.29
C ILE A 16 -2.94 8.23 4.59
N LYS A 17 -3.33 9.25 3.84
CA LYS A 17 -4.71 9.77 3.78
C LYS A 17 -5.24 9.71 2.36
N VAL A 18 -6.38 9.05 2.18
CA VAL A 18 -7.07 8.92 0.90
C VAL A 18 -8.02 10.10 0.70
N ASN A 19 -8.09 10.63 -0.52
CA ASN A 19 -8.91 11.78 -0.91
C ASN A 19 -8.65 13.02 -0.04
N TYR A 20 -7.37 13.35 0.17
CA TYR A 20 -6.99 14.60 0.83
C TYR A 20 -7.25 15.80 -0.11
N GLU A 21 -7.96 16.81 0.38
CA GLU A 21 -8.48 17.91 -0.47
C GLU A 21 -7.66 19.19 -0.41
N LYS A 22 -6.82 19.37 0.61
CA LYS A 22 -5.99 20.58 0.73
C LYS A 22 -4.77 20.49 -0.19
N GLU A 23 -4.36 21.65 -0.71
CA GLU A 23 -3.13 21.75 -1.48
C GLU A 23 -1.91 21.38 -0.63
N PHE A 24 -0.89 20.85 -1.29
CA PHE A 24 0.35 20.43 -0.65
C PHE A 24 1.52 20.73 -1.59
N GLU A 25 2.56 21.39 -1.06
CA GLU A 25 3.68 21.90 -1.86
C GLU A 25 4.39 20.79 -2.65
N ASN A 26 4.58 19.63 -2.02
CA ASN A 26 5.27 18.52 -2.65
C ASN A 26 4.30 17.61 -3.41
N SER A 27 4.02 17.98 -4.66
CA SER A 27 3.17 17.22 -5.58
C SER A 27 3.97 16.79 -6.81
N PRO A 28 4.20 15.48 -7.03
CA PRO A 28 4.98 15.01 -8.18
C PRO A 28 4.35 15.40 -9.52
N LEU A 29 5.09 16.14 -10.34
CA LEU A 29 4.67 16.54 -11.68
C LEU A 29 4.88 15.45 -12.74
N LYS A 30 5.78 14.50 -12.47
CA LYS A 30 6.11 13.41 -13.40
C LYS A 30 5.19 12.21 -13.16
N SER A 31 5.01 11.41 -14.19
CA SER A 31 4.30 10.14 -14.04
C SER A 31 5.11 9.18 -13.16
N LEU A 32 4.45 8.58 -12.17
CA LEU A 32 5.08 7.65 -11.22
C LEU A 32 4.17 6.46 -10.92
N ARG A 33 4.77 5.38 -10.43
CA ARG A 33 4.04 4.24 -9.86
C ARG A 33 3.64 4.57 -8.44
N PHE A 34 2.53 3.99 -7.99
CA PHE A 34 2.11 4.14 -6.59
C PHE A 34 3.16 3.63 -5.60
N CYS A 35 3.87 2.54 -5.91
CA CYS A 35 4.93 2.04 -5.03
C CYS A 35 6.17 2.93 -4.99
N GLU A 36 6.45 3.69 -6.06
CA GLU A 36 7.48 4.75 -6.05
C GLU A 36 7.04 5.88 -5.11
N ALA A 37 5.77 6.31 -5.20
CA ALA A 37 5.21 7.34 -4.31
C ALA A 37 5.32 6.94 -2.83
N VAL A 38 4.99 5.69 -2.51
CA VAL A 38 5.13 5.14 -1.15
C VAL A 38 6.59 5.19 -0.70
N ASN A 39 7.52 4.80 -1.55
CA ASN A 39 8.95 4.82 -1.22
C ASN A 39 9.47 6.24 -0.96
N ASP A 40 9.16 7.18 -1.86
CA ASP A 40 9.55 8.59 -1.71
C ASP A 40 8.97 9.19 -0.42
N SER A 41 7.75 8.77 -0.07
CA SER A 41 7.05 9.25 1.13
C SER A 41 7.66 8.86 2.46
N PHE A 42 8.59 7.90 2.49
CA PHE A 42 9.35 7.60 3.71
C PHE A 42 10.26 8.76 4.13
N HIS A 43 10.66 9.59 3.16
CA HIS A 43 11.61 10.69 3.36
C HIS A 43 10.92 12.05 3.41
N ILE A 44 9.91 12.27 2.57
CA ILE A 44 9.23 13.56 2.46
C ILE A 44 7.72 13.37 2.27
N PRO A 45 6.86 14.12 2.98
CA PRO A 45 5.43 14.09 2.71
C PRO A 45 5.15 14.53 1.28
N LEU A 46 4.18 13.91 0.61
CA LEU A 46 3.80 14.28 -0.75
C LEU A 46 2.32 14.04 -1.02
N LEU A 47 1.73 14.90 -1.85
CA LEU A 47 0.37 14.73 -2.34
C LEU A 47 0.42 14.10 -3.73
N PHE A 48 0.00 12.85 -3.78
CA PHE A 48 0.02 12.06 -4.99
C PHE A 48 -1.32 12.19 -5.73
N ASN A 49 -1.27 12.62 -6.99
CA ASN A 49 -2.42 12.63 -7.89
C ASN A 49 -2.46 11.32 -8.72
N PRO A 50 -3.48 10.46 -8.52
CA PRO A 50 -3.62 9.19 -9.24
C PRO A 50 -3.76 9.32 -10.77
N GLN A 51 -4.12 10.49 -11.31
CA GLN A 51 -4.12 10.73 -12.76
C GLN A 51 -2.71 10.62 -13.37
N ASN A 52 -1.65 10.81 -12.57
CA ASN A 52 -0.27 10.71 -13.00
C ASN A 52 0.29 9.28 -12.96
N LEU A 53 -0.55 8.26 -12.69
CA LEU A 53 -0.07 6.88 -12.58
C LEU A 53 0.53 6.34 -13.89
N SER A 54 1.70 5.71 -13.80
CA SER A 54 2.33 5.00 -14.93
C SER A 54 1.96 3.52 -15.00
N CYS A 55 1.77 2.85 -13.85
CA CYS A 55 1.51 1.40 -13.80
C CYS A 55 0.01 1.08 -13.91
N LEU A 56 -0.34 0.19 -14.85
CA LEU A 56 -1.71 -0.32 -15.06
C LEU A 56 -2.31 -0.92 -13.79
N GLY A 57 -1.50 -1.65 -13.02
CA GLY A 57 -1.96 -2.29 -11.79
C GLY A 57 -2.39 -1.28 -10.72
N SER A 58 -1.66 -0.18 -10.57
CA SER A 58 -2.10 0.93 -9.71
C SER A 58 -3.31 1.66 -10.27
N LYS A 59 -3.39 1.89 -11.60
CA LYS A 59 -4.57 2.54 -12.21
C LYS A 59 -5.84 1.75 -11.92
N ARG A 60 -5.78 0.42 -12.05
CA ARG A 60 -6.87 -0.48 -11.67
C ARG A 60 -7.21 -0.37 -10.20
N SER A 61 -6.20 -0.52 -9.34
CA SER A 61 -6.38 -0.55 -7.88
C SER A 61 -7.05 0.73 -7.37
N LEU A 62 -6.68 1.89 -7.91
CA LEU A 62 -7.22 3.20 -7.55
C LEU A 62 -8.52 3.57 -8.29
N GLY A 63 -9.14 2.62 -9.01
CA GLY A 63 -10.46 2.79 -9.64
C GLY A 63 -10.46 3.57 -10.97
N ILE A 64 -9.28 3.84 -11.55
CA ILE A 64 -9.13 4.60 -12.80
C ILE A 64 -9.29 3.68 -14.02
N LEU A 65 -8.65 2.52 -14.00
CA LEU A 65 -8.77 1.53 -15.07
C LEU A 65 -9.93 0.58 -14.74
N ARG A 66 -10.97 0.56 -15.58
CA ARG A 66 -12.17 -0.26 -15.39
C ARG A 66 -12.16 -1.58 -16.16
N ASN A 67 -11.27 -1.72 -17.14
CA ASN A 67 -11.15 -2.94 -17.95
C ASN A 67 -9.85 -3.67 -17.63
N ASP A 68 -9.98 -4.89 -17.14
CA ASP A 68 -8.87 -5.73 -16.71
C ASP A 68 -8.18 -6.48 -17.85
N ASN A 69 -8.73 -6.49 -19.07
CA ASN A 69 -8.21 -7.30 -20.17
C ASN A 69 -6.75 -6.95 -20.52
N ASP A 70 -6.44 -5.67 -20.68
CA ASP A 70 -5.07 -5.23 -21.03
C ASP A 70 -4.08 -5.54 -19.90
N LEU A 71 -4.50 -5.33 -18.65
CA LEU A 71 -3.68 -5.67 -17.48
C LEU A 71 -3.46 -7.19 -17.38
N MET A 72 -4.51 -7.98 -17.63
CA MET A 72 -4.44 -9.44 -17.60
C MET A 72 -3.46 -9.96 -18.64
N GLN A 73 -3.55 -9.46 -19.88
CA GLN A 73 -2.62 -9.83 -20.95
C GLN A 73 -1.19 -9.42 -20.62
N HIS A 74 -0.99 -8.19 -20.15
CA HIS A 74 0.32 -7.70 -19.75
C HIS A 74 0.94 -8.55 -18.64
N ILE A 75 0.21 -8.85 -17.56
CA ILE A 75 0.71 -9.70 -16.47
C ILE A 75 1.00 -11.11 -16.99
N SER A 76 0.14 -11.68 -17.83
CA SER A 76 0.33 -13.04 -18.35
C SER A 76 1.60 -13.15 -19.20
N GLN A 77 1.86 -12.16 -20.05
CA GLN A 77 3.05 -12.09 -20.90
C GLN A 77 4.34 -11.94 -20.07
N GLU A 78 4.35 -11.03 -19.09
CA GLU A 78 5.54 -10.74 -18.28
C GLU A 78 5.85 -11.85 -17.26
N SER A 79 4.83 -12.49 -16.69
CA SER A 79 4.99 -13.47 -15.62
C SER A 79 4.91 -14.94 -16.06
N GLN A 80 4.53 -15.19 -17.32
CA GLN A 80 4.22 -16.52 -17.87
C GLN A 80 3.08 -17.25 -17.11
N VAL A 81 2.31 -16.53 -16.30
CA VAL A 81 1.12 -17.06 -15.62
C VAL A 81 -0.04 -17.09 -16.59
N ILE A 82 -0.76 -18.21 -16.66
CA ILE A 82 -1.89 -18.35 -17.59
C ILE A 82 -2.99 -17.29 -17.32
N PRO A 83 -3.66 -16.74 -18.36
CA PRO A 83 -4.62 -15.65 -18.20
C PRO A 83 -5.75 -15.94 -17.21
N LYS A 84 -6.22 -17.20 -17.14
CA LYS A 84 -7.25 -17.63 -16.19
C LYS A 84 -6.83 -17.44 -14.72
N THR A 85 -5.57 -17.77 -14.41
CA THR A 85 -5.01 -17.58 -13.07
C THR A 85 -4.82 -16.09 -12.78
N VAL A 86 -4.37 -15.31 -13.77
CA VAL A 86 -4.28 -13.85 -13.62
C VAL A 86 -5.66 -13.26 -13.32
N LYS A 87 -6.68 -13.62 -14.10
CA LYS A 87 -8.07 -13.18 -13.87
C LYS A 87 -8.56 -13.50 -12.46
N TYR A 88 -8.33 -14.72 -11.97
CA TYR A 88 -8.70 -15.09 -10.60
C TYR A 88 -8.07 -14.14 -9.57
N VAL A 89 -6.79 -13.80 -9.73
CA VAL A 89 -6.10 -12.88 -8.83
C VAL A 89 -6.62 -11.45 -8.95
N LEU A 90 -6.91 -10.98 -10.17
CA LEU A 90 -7.52 -9.67 -10.39
C LEU A 90 -8.89 -9.60 -9.70
N ASP A 91 -9.73 -10.61 -9.88
CA ASP A 91 -11.08 -10.67 -9.29
C ASP A 91 -11.02 -10.70 -7.74
N ASP A 92 -10.04 -11.36 -7.12
CA ASP A 92 -9.83 -11.34 -5.64
C ASP A 92 -9.16 -10.06 -5.12
N THR A 93 -8.39 -9.37 -5.96
CA THR A 93 -7.68 -8.15 -5.56
C THR A 93 -8.64 -6.95 -5.59
N PRO A 94 -8.89 -6.31 -4.44
CA PRO A 94 -9.90 -5.27 -4.34
C PRO A 94 -9.50 -4.02 -5.14
N ILE A 95 -10.52 -3.28 -5.57
CA ILE A 95 -10.43 -1.97 -6.21
C ILE A 95 -11.23 -0.95 -5.40
N PHE A 96 -10.84 0.32 -5.50
CA PHE A 96 -11.70 1.42 -5.08
C PHE A 96 -12.94 1.50 -5.98
N ASP A 97 -14.12 1.62 -5.37
CA ASP A 97 -15.40 1.67 -6.09
C ASP A 97 -15.58 3.01 -6.82
N THR A 98 -15.04 4.09 -6.24
CA THR A 98 -14.94 5.42 -6.83
C THR A 98 -13.48 5.77 -7.09
N PRO A 99 -13.13 6.39 -8.24
CA PRO A 99 -11.76 6.81 -8.51
C PRO A 99 -11.20 7.67 -7.38
N VAL A 100 -9.98 7.36 -6.93
CA VAL A 100 -9.27 8.16 -5.93
C VAL A 100 -8.77 9.45 -6.57
N ASN A 101 -9.05 10.59 -5.94
CA ASN A 101 -8.68 11.90 -6.48
C ASN A 101 -7.26 12.32 -6.07
N ASN A 102 -6.92 12.15 -4.80
CA ASN A 102 -5.62 12.52 -4.24
C ASN A 102 -5.26 11.56 -3.10
N VAL A 103 -3.97 11.29 -2.91
CA VAL A 103 -3.47 10.52 -1.77
C VAL A 103 -2.34 11.29 -1.12
N LEU A 104 -2.54 11.75 0.11
CA LEU A 104 -1.45 12.30 0.90
C LEU A 104 -0.66 11.14 1.52
N LEU A 105 0.63 11.11 1.25
CA LEU A 105 1.58 10.12 1.76
C LEU A 105 2.63 10.83 2.61
N GLY A 106 3.25 10.08 3.52
CA GLY A 106 4.36 10.59 4.34
C GLY A 106 3.90 11.49 5.46
N ILE A 107 2.71 11.26 6.02
CA ILE A 107 2.18 12.05 7.15
C ILE A 107 3.17 11.99 8.32
N SER A 108 3.80 13.13 8.61
CA SER A 108 4.81 13.30 9.65
C SER A 108 4.15 13.41 11.04
N GLU A 109 4.95 13.37 12.10
CA GLU A 109 4.43 13.54 13.47
C GLU A 109 3.73 14.88 13.66
N GLU A 110 4.25 15.96 13.06
CA GLU A 110 3.61 17.26 13.10
C GLU A 110 2.30 17.25 12.32
N LEU A 111 2.30 16.67 11.12
CA LEU A 111 1.12 16.63 10.26
C LEU A 111 0.02 15.72 10.83
N GLU A 112 0.36 14.69 11.61
CA GLU A 112 -0.62 13.83 12.31
C GLU A 112 -1.48 14.59 13.33
N LYS A 113 -1.06 15.79 13.79
CA LYS A 113 -1.87 16.64 14.67
C LYS A 113 -3.07 17.25 13.95
N GLU A 114 -2.96 17.41 12.64
CA GLU A 114 -3.97 18.05 11.80
C GLU A 114 -4.69 17.04 10.88
N VAL A 115 -3.96 16.00 10.46
CA VAL A 115 -4.43 15.01 9.50
C VAL A 115 -4.30 13.63 10.09
N GLN A 116 -5.44 13.07 10.50
CA GLN A 116 -5.50 11.68 10.94
C GLN A 116 -5.31 10.74 9.74
N PRO A 117 -4.27 9.88 9.72
CA PRO A 117 -4.08 8.88 8.68
C PRO A 117 -5.26 7.90 8.64
N ASP A 118 -5.55 7.35 7.47
CA ASP A 118 -6.48 6.23 7.32
C ASP A 118 -5.76 4.91 7.59
N MET A 119 -4.48 4.84 7.23
CA MET A 119 -3.64 3.65 7.40
C MET A 119 -2.16 3.99 7.36
N TYR A 120 -1.34 2.99 7.67
CA TYR A 120 0.11 3.01 7.49
C TYR A 120 0.54 1.92 6.52
N ILE A 121 1.56 2.23 5.72
CA ILE A 121 2.32 1.23 4.96
C ILE A 121 3.75 1.22 5.49
N MET A 122 4.27 0.02 5.74
CA MET A 122 5.60 -0.21 6.28
C MET A 122 6.34 -1.25 5.44
N TYR A 123 7.66 -1.07 5.28
CA TYR A 123 8.54 -2.13 4.79
C TYR A 123 9.32 -2.68 5.97
N MET A 124 9.12 -3.97 6.26
CA MET A 124 9.54 -4.61 7.50
C MET A 124 10.34 -5.87 7.22
N GLU A 125 11.26 -6.20 8.12
CA GLU A 125 11.93 -7.50 8.08
C GLU A 125 10.96 -8.62 8.51
N PRO A 126 11.08 -9.84 7.96
CA PRO A 126 10.19 -10.96 8.29
C PRO A 126 10.05 -11.25 9.79
N LYS A 127 11.12 -11.02 10.57
CA LYS A 127 11.10 -11.22 12.01
C LYS A 127 10.13 -10.26 12.70
N ASP A 128 10.20 -8.97 12.38
CA ASP A 128 9.30 -7.95 12.95
C ASP A 128 7.86 -8.18 12.52
N VAL A 129 7.65 -8.66 11.28
CA VAL A 129 6.32 -9.04 10.80
C VAL A 129 5.75 -10.20 11.60
N LEU A 130 6.54 -11.23 11.92
CA LEU A 130 6.08 -12.34 12.75
C LEU A 130 5.64 -11.88 14.13
N ASP A 131 6.40 -11.00 14.77
CA ASP A 131 6.06 -10.47 16.09
C ASP A 131 4.81 -9.59 16.04
N LEU A 132 4.68 -8.74 15.01
CA LEU A 132 3.46 -7.95 14.79
C LEU A 132 2.24 -8.84 14.49
N MET A 133 2.40 -9.91 13.70
CA MET A 133 1.33 -10.87 13.42
C MET A 133 0.83 -11.55 14.71
N ARG A 134 1.73 -11.90 15.62
CA ARG A 134 1.39 -12.50 16.92
C ARG A 134 0.59 -11.52 17.76
N GLU A 135 1.06 -10.27 17.89
CA GLU A 135 0.36 -9.24 18.65
C GLU A 135 -1.01 -8.92 18.05
N TYR A 136 -1.10 -8.81 16.72
CA TYR A 136 -2.34 -8.60 16.01
C TYR A 136 -3.34 -9.75 16.29
N THR A 137 -2.87 -10.99 16.23
CA THR A 137 -3.70 -12.17 16.49
C THR A 137 -4.17 -12.22 17.94
N GLN A 138 -3.28 -11.95 18.90
CA GLN A 138 -3.62 -11.90 20.32
C GLN A 138 -4.63 -10.79 20.64
N LYS A 139 -4.48 -9.61 20.02
CA LYS A 139 -5.34 -8.45 20.29
C LYS A 139 -6.71 -8.56 19.65
N PHE A 140 -6.79 -9.05 18.41
CA PHE A 140 -8.02 -8.99 17.61
C PHE A 140 -8.67 -10.35 17.37
N ASN A 141 -8.06 -11.44 17.82
CA ASN A 141 -8.48 -12.81 17.52
C ASN A 141 -8.69 -13.05 16.01
N LYS A 142 -7.80 -12.46 15.19
CA LYS A 142 -7.81 -12.50 13.73
C LYS A 142 -6.40 -12.59 13.20
N PHE A 143 -6.20 -13.31 12.10
CA PHE A 143 -4.92 -13.32 11.40
C PHE A 143 -4.84 -12.17 10.39
N PRO A 144 -3.63 -11.62 10.13
CA PRO A 144 -3.41 -10.73 9.01
C PRO A 144 -3.70 -11.41 7.67
N THR A 145 -4.11 -10.63 6.68
CA THR A 145 -4.36 -11.16 5.34
C THR A 145 -3.04 -11.25 4.57
N ILE A 146 -2.67 -12.47 4.18
CA ILE A 146 -1.51 -12.73 3.34
C ILE A 146 -2.01 -13.39 2.06
N LYS A 147 -1.89 -12.68 0.92
CA LYS A 147 -2.23 -13.23 -0.39
C LYS A 147 -0.95 -13.65 -1.10
N PRO A 148 -0.87 -14.87 -1.67
CA PRO A 148 0.35 -15.38 -2.31
C PRO A 148 0.54 -14.82 -3.73
N TYR A 149 0.05 -13.60 -3.99
CA TYR A 149 0.01 -13.02 -5.33
C TYR A 149 1.29 -12.23 -5.61
N THR A 150 1.88 -12.47 -6.79
CA THR A 150 3.15 -11.87 -7.22
C THR A 150 2.97 -10.55 -7.97
N PHE A 151 1.74 -10.08 -8.12
CA PHE A 151 1.39 -8.81 -8.77
C PHE A 151 0.38 -8.03 -7.92
N LEU A 152 0.26 -6.73 -8.21
CA LEU A 152 -0.58 -5.80 -7.44
C LEU A 152 -0.24 -5.75 -5.94
N SER A 153 1.06 -5.81 -5.60
CA SER A 153 1.52 -5.84 -4.20
C SER A 153 1.11 -4.59 -3.42
N VAL A 154 1.83 -3.47 -3.61
CA VAL A 154 1.65 -2.26 -2.78
C VAL A 154 0.29 -1.61 -3.06
N CYS A 155 -0.10 -1.49 -4.34
CA CYS A 155 -1.32 -0.79 -4.73
C CYS A 155 -2.59 -1.58 -4.39
N GLY A 156 -2.70 -2.85 -4.76
CA GLY A 156 -3.93 -3.62 -4.60
C GLY A 156 -4.00 -4.36 -3.27
N ASN A 157 -3.04 -5.26 -3.03
CA ASN A 157 -3.06 -6.19 -1.90
C ASN A 157 -2.68 -5.55 -0.56
N ILE A 158 -1.98 -4.41 -0.58
CA ILE A 158 -1.65 -3.65 0.63
C ILE A 158 -2.58 -2.46 0.76
N PHE A 159 -2.46 -1.47 -0.12
CA PHE A 159 -3.15 -0.20 0.03
C PHE A 159 -4.67 -0.36 -0.02
N VAL A 160 -5.23 -0.79 -1.16
CA VAL A 160 -6.70 -0.93 -1.30
C VAL A 160 -7.26 -1.95 -0.31
N ARG A 161 -6.62 -3.11 -0.17
CA ARG A 161 -7.11 -4.19 0.71
C ARG A 161 -7.19 -3.76 2.17
N THR A 162 -6.13 -3.13 2.68
CA THR A 162 -6.11 -2.65 4.06
C THR A 162 -7.14 -1.55 4.28
N TYR A 163 -7.24 -0.62 3.34
CA TYR A 163 -8.21 0.47 3.41
C TYR A 163 -9.66 -0.04 3.38
N LYS A 164 -9.99 -0.89 2.40
CA LYS A 164 -11.37 -1.35 2.14
C LYS A 164 -11.89 -2.31 3.21
N TYR A 165 -11.03 -3.18 3.74
CA TYR A 165 -11.46 -4.23 4.66
C TYR A 165 -11.09 -3.98 6.13
N ASP A 166 -10.42 -2.86 6.46
CA ASP A 166 -9.96 -2.55 7.83
C ASP A 166 -9.18 -3.73 8.48
N VAL A 167 -8.31 -4.37 7.70
CA VAL A 167 -7.47 -5.50 8.13
C VAL A 167 -5.99 -5.23 7.88
N MET A 168 -5.13 -5.75 8.77
CA MET A 168 -3.70 -5.82 8.48
C MET A 168 -3.46 -6.73 7.26
N SER A 169 -2.72 -6.25 6.27
CA SER A 169 -2.39 -6.98 5.04
C SER A 169 -0.88 -7.06 4.85
N ILE A 170 -0.39 -8.20 4.34
CA ILE A 170 1.05 -8.46 4.12
C ILE A 170 1.27 -8.93 2.68
N SER A 171 2.35 -8.46 2.07
CA SER A 171 2.75 -8.79 0.70
C SER A 171 4.26 -8.90 0.59
N TYR A 172 4.73 -9.85 -0.21
CA TYR A 172 6.15 -10.06 -0.50
C TYR A 172 6.67 -9.18 -1.65
N GLY A 173 5.91 -8.19 -2.10
CA GLY A 173 6.29 -7.38 -3.26
C GLY A 173 5.85 -7.99 -4.59
N CYS A 174 5.80 -7.14 -5.62
CA CYS A 174 5.74 -7.54 -7.01
C CYS A 174 7.04 -7.09 -7.71
N PRO A 175 7.33 -7.55 -8.94
CA PRO A 175 8.53 -7.14 -9.67
C PRO A 175 8.70 -5.61 -9.71
N GLU A 176 7.62 -4.89 -10.01
CA GLU A 176 7.63 -3.42 -10.06
C GLU A 176 7.92 -2.78 -8.68
N SER A 177 7.35 -3.29 -7.59
CA SER A 177 7.60 -2.71 -6.26
C SER A 177 9.01 -2.98 -5.76
N ARG A 178 9.62 -4.09 -6.18
CA ARG A 178 11.03 -4.39 -5.87
C ARG A 178 11.98 -3.53 -6.69
N LYS A 179 11.70 -3.38 -7.99
CA LYS A 179 12.53 -2.63 -8.92
C LYS A 179 12.46 -1.11 -8.71
N TYR A 180 11.26 -0.58 -8.48
CA TYR A 180 11.01 0.86 -8.44
C TYR A 180 10.53 1.35 -7.06
N GLY A 181 9.79 0.51 -6.34
CA GLY A 181 9.15 0.89 -5.08
C GLY A 181 9.99 0.68 -3.82
N GLY A 182 11.30 0.41 -3.92
CA GLY A 182 12.20 0.28 -2.78
C GLY A 182 12.05 -0.96 -1.89
N VAL A 183 11.23 -1.95 -2.30
CA VAL A 183 11.06 -3.20 -1.54
C VAL A 183 12.28 -4.09 -1.72
N LYS A 184 13.19 -4.10 -0.74
CA LYS A 184 14.41 -4.92 -0.75
C LYS A 184 14.11 -6.42 -0.58
N ASP A 185 15.09 -7.26 -0.89
CA ASP A 185 14.95 -8.73 -0.85
C ASP A 185 14.60 -9.27 0.54
N ASN A 186 15.14 -8.65 1.59
CA ASN A 186 14.87 -8.99 2.98
C ASN A 186 13.67 -8.24 3.59
N LEU A 187 12.88 -7.52 2.79
CA LEU A 187 11.73 -6.75 3.26
C LEU A 187 10.42 -7.28 2.69
N VAL A 188 9.38 -7.20 3.51
CA VAL A 188 7.99 -7.40 3.12
C VAL A 188 7.20 -6.12 3.35
N VAL A 189 6.11 -5.95 2.61
CA VAL A 189 5.23 -4.79 2.73
C VAL A 189 4.08 -5.14 3.66
N VAL A 190 3.82 -4.27 4.63
CA VAL A 190 2.75 -4.39 5.61
C VAL A 190 1.86 -3.16 5.54
N GLY A 191 0.56 -3.38 5.36
CA GLY A 191 -0.47 -2.36 5.55
C GLY A 191 -1.19 -2.60 6.86
N ILE A 192 -1.43 -1.54 7.64
CA ILE A 192 -2.25 -1.62 8.85
C ILE A 192 -3.17 -0.41 8.95
N PRO A 193 -4.49 -0.60 9.22
CA PRO A 193 -5.39 0.53 9.39
C PRO A 193 -5.04 1.36 10.64
N TYR A 194 -5.26 2.67 10.57
CA TYR A 194 -5.00 3.58 11.68
C TYR A 194 -5.73 3.13 12.97
N SER A 195 -6.97 2.68 12.83
CA SER A 195 -7.83 2.16 13.91
C SER A 195 -7.17 1.00 14.67
N LYS A 196 -6.43 0.12 13.97
CA LYS A 196 -5.73 -1.03 14.56
C LYS A 196 -4.41 -0.61 15.20
N CYS A 197 -3.69 0.33 14.59
CA CYS A 197 -2.48 0.90 15.19
C CYS A 197 -2.77 1.53 16.55
N LEU A 198 -3.85 2.30 16.68
CA LEU A 198 -4.26 2.83 17.98
C LEU A 198 -4.46 1.71 19.00
N GLN A 199 -5.15 0.63 18.66
CA GLN A 199 -5.42 -0.44 19.62
C GLN A 199 -4.20 -1.28 19.99
N LEU A 200 -3.20 -1.37 19.11
CA LEU A 200 -1.96 -2.13 19.34
C LEU A 200 -0.89 -1.33 20.09
N PHE A 201 -0.83 -0.01 19.86
CA PHE A 201 0.31 0.80 20.30
C PHE A 201 -0.08 2.03 21.12
N SER A 202 -1.35 2.16 21.53
CA SER A 202 -1.76 3.18 22.52
C SER A 202 -1.40 2.76 23.93
#